data_AF-A0A7F8R2X2-F1
#
_entry.id   AF-A0A7F8R2X2-F1
#
_cell.length_a   1.000
_cell.length_b   1.000
_cell.length_c   1.000
_cell.angle_alpha   90.00
_cell.angle_beta   90.00
_cell.angle_gamma   90.00
#
_symmetry.space_group_name_H-M   'P 1'
#
loop_
_entity.id
_entity.type
_entity.pdbx_description
1 polymer ?
#
loop_
_entity_poly.entity_id
_entity_poly.type
_entity_poly.pdbx_seq_one_letter_code
_entity_poly.pdbx_strand_id
1 'polypeptide(L)'
;MQTELSTCFFLCLLPFSFSATRRYYLGAVELSWDYMQSELLSELHVDTRNKLKYLVFLHKCMNTNPFRCPYHFQGPSRIFWQTVRGMLPHKTKQGQAALDHLKVFDGIPPPYNKKKQMVVPAALKVVRLKPTRKFAYLGCLAHEVGWKYQAITATLEEKRKEKAKIHYRKKQQLMRLQKQAEKNVEKKIDKYTEVLKTHGLLV
;
A
#
# COMPACT_ATOMS: atom_id res chain seq x y z
N MET A 1 -2.38 -19.15 52.89
CA MET A 1 -2.24 -20.55 52.42
C MET A 1 -3.08 -20.67 51.16
N GLN A 2 -2.53 -20.23 50.01
CA GLN A 2 -2.03 -21.12 48.94
C GLN A 2 -3.19 -21.89 48.29
N THR A 3 -3.69 -21.46 47.12
CA THR A 3 -3.21 -21.82 45.75
C THR A 3 -3.37 -23.33 45.50
N GLU A 4 -4.05 -23.84 44.48
CA GLU A 4 -3.85 -23.58 43.05
C GLU A 4 -4.85 -24.46 42.24
N LEU A 5 -5.18 -24.02 41.03
CA LEU A 5 -5.39 -24.83 39.81
C LEU A 5 -6.43 -25.98 39.80
N SER A 6 -7.65 -25.73 39.30
CA SER A 6 -8.36 -26.76 38.48
C SER A 6 -9.58 -26.27 37.67
N THR A 7 -9.60 -25.01 37.21
CA THR A 7 -10.67 -24.53 36.30
C THR A 7 -10.18 -24.22 34.89
N CYS A 8 -8.94 -24.61 34.56
CA CYS A 8 -8.29 -24.36 33.26
C CYS A 8 -8.53 -25.40 32.16
N PHE A 9 -9.45 -26.36 32.32
CA PHE A 9 -9.62 -27.44 31.31
C PHE A 9 -10.93 -27.42 30.50
N PHE A 10 -11.72 -26.36 30.57
CA PHE A 10 -12.96 -26.22 29.77
C PHE A 10 -12.97 -25.04 28.78
N LEU A 11 -11.79 -24.52 28.42
CA LEU A 11 -11.64 -23.47 27.38
C LEU A 11 -10.71 -23.92 26.23
N CYS A 12 -10.86 -25.16 25.73
CA CYS A 12 -10.05 -25.64 24.60
C CYS A 12 -10.83 -26.28 23.44
N LEU A 13 -12.16 -26.19 23.36
CA LEU A 13 -12.93 -26.75 22.23
C LEU A 13 -14.05 -25.85 21.70
N LEU A 14 -13.79 -24.54 21.63
CA LEU A 14 -14.46 -23.68 20.66
C LEU A 14 -13.39 -23.12 19.72
N PRO A 15 -13.02 -23.88 18.66
CA PRO A 15 -12.33 -23.33 17.51
C PRO A 15 -13.15 -22.16 16.97
N PHE A 16 -12.76 -20.96 17.40
CA PHE A 16 -13.25 -19.70 16.90
C PHE A 16 -12.69 -19.54 15.49
N SER A 17 -13.38 -20.16 14.54
CA SER A 17 -13.27 -19.96 13.10
C SER A 17 -13.79 -18.56 12.74
N PHE A 18 -13.09 -17.52 13.23
CA PHE A 18 -13.22 -16.17 12.71
C PHE A 18 -12.11 -15.91 11.68
N SER A 19 -12.46 -16.19 10.43
CA SER A 19 -12.16 -15.33 9.28
C SER A 19 -10.74 -14.76 9.18
N ALA A 20 -9.75 -15.63 8.98
CA ALA A 20 -8.46 -15.26 8.38
C ALA A 20 -8.55 -15.00 6.86
N THR A 21 -9.66 -14.44 6.40
CA THR A 21 -9.86 -13.89 5.04
C THR A 21 -9.90 -12.37 5.09
N ARG A 22 -8.95 -11.76 5.81
CA ARG A 22 -8.71 -10.32 5.71
C ARG A 22 -7.76 -10.04 4.55
N ARG A 23 -8.35 -10.16 3.36
CA ARG A 23 -8.03 -9.45 2.12
C ARG A 23 -6.68 -8.72 2.17
N TYR A 24 -5.65 -9.40 1.69
CA TYR A 24 -4.37 -8.80 1.31
C TYR A 24 -4.61 -7.84 0.14
N TYR A 25 -5.05 -6.62 0.47
CA TYR A 25 -5.02 -5.52 -0.48
C TYR A 25 -3.57 -5.01 -0.51
N LEU A 26 -2.82 -5.52 -1.48
CA LEU A 26 -1.54 -4.96 -1.91
C LEU A 26 -1.78 -3.56 -2.48
N GLY A 27 -1.75 -2.57 -1.59
CA GLY A 27 -1.66 -1.16 -1.93
C GLY A 27 -0.20 -0.79 -2.14
N ALA A 28 0.32 -1.04 -3.34
CA ALA A 28 1.50 -0.31 -3.80
C ALA A 28 1.03 1.06 -4.29
N VAL A 29 1.00 2.02 -3.38
CA VAL A 29 1.00 3.43 -3.75
C VAL A 29 2.30 3.98 -3.21
N GLU A 30 3.11 4.50 -4.13
CA GLU A 30 4.24 5.37 -3.82
C GLU A 30 3.74 6.41 -2.82
N LEU A 31 4.18 6.25 -1.56
CA LEU A 31 4.04 7.31 -0.59
C LEU A 31 4.83 8.48 -1.16
N SER A 32 4.11 9.55 -1.51
CA SER A 32 4.63 10.90 -1.46
C SER A 32 4.99 11.19 0.00
N TRP A 33 6.13 10.66 0.43
CA TRP A 33 6.99 11.43 1.30
C TRP A 33 7.54 12.54 0.42
N ASP A 34 7.30 13.79 0.84
CA ASP A 34 7.97 14.96 0.30
C ASP A 34 9.48 14.80 0.53
N TYR A 35 10.14 14.17 -0.44
CA TYR A 35 11.51 14.49 -0.81
C TYR A 35 11.44 15.36 -2.07
N MET A 36 10.55 16.37 -2.05
CA MET A 36 10.47 17.45 -3.05
C MET A 36 11.60 18.45 -2.79
N GLN A 37 12.84 17.97 -2.69
CA GLN A 37 14.04 18.80 -2.84
C GLN A 37 15.28 17.95 -3.16
N SER A 38 15.14 17.09 -4.16
CA SER A 38 16.29 16.81 -5.04
C SER A 38 15.83 16.94 -6.49
N GLU A 39 15.46 18.17 -6.86
CA GLU A 39 15.16 18.58 -8.25
C GLU A 39 16.39 18.55 -9.18
N LEU A 40 17.40 17.73 -8.86
CA LEU A 40 18.58 17.49 -9.70
C LEU A 40 18.77 16.01 -10.06
N LEU A 41 17.72 15.18 -9.91
CA LEU A 41 17.72 13.78 -10.36
C LEU A 41 16.56 13.43 -11.30
N SER A 42 15.74 14.40 -11.69
CA SER A 42 14.69 14.23 -12.72
C SER A 42 15.27 14.13 -14.14
N GLU A 43 16.50 14.60 -14.37
CA GLU A 43 17.12 14.62 -15.70
C GLU A 43 18.19 13.54 -15.91
N LEU A 44 18.51 12.74 -14.89
CA LEU A 44 19.57 11.75 -15.01
C LEU A 44 19.02 10.39 -15.43
N HIS A 45 18.91 10.23 -16.75
CA HIS A 45 18.94 8.98 -17.50
C HIS A 45 18.16 7.83 -16.82
N VAL A 46 16.89 7.69 -17.21
CA VAL A 46 16.09 6.46 -17.07
C VAL A 46 17.02 5.25 -17.12
N ASP A 47 17.00 4.40 -16.08
CA ASP A 47 17.82 3.19 -16.03
C ASP A 47 17.61 2.40 -17.32
N THR A 48 18.51 2.58 -18.29
CA THR A 48 18.41 2.02 -19.65
C THR A 48 18.23 0.51 -19.55
N ARG A 49 18.82 -0.10 -18.52
CA ARG A 49 18.68 -1.50 -18.17
C ARG A 49 17.23 -1.97 -17.98
N ASN A 50 16.40 -1.25 -17.22
CA ASN A 50 15.04 -1.70 -16.94
C ASN A 50 14.14 -1.51 -18.16
N LYS A 51 14.33 -0.42 -18.90
CA LYS A 51 13.68 -0.19 -20.20
C LYS A 51 14.05 -1.26 -21.20
N LEU A 52 15.33 -1.54 -21.41
CA LEU A 52 15.82 -2.58 -22.32
C LEU A 52 15.26 -3.96 -21.95
N LYS A 53 15.24 -4.32 -20.66
CA LYS A 53 14.60 -5.56 -20.21
C LYS A 53 13.12 -5.64 -20.61
N TYR A 54 12.39 -4.52 -20.48
CA TYR A 54 10.99 -4.46 -20.86
C TYR A 54 10.79 -4.50 -22.39
N LEU A 55 11.63 -3.80 -23.16
CA LEU A 55 11.61 -3.84 -24.61
C LEU A 55 11.88 -5.26 -25.14
N VAL A 56 12.84 -5.98 -24.54
CA VAL A 56 13.07 -7.40 -24.86
C VAL A 56 11.83 -8.24 -24.58
N PHE A 57 11.09 -7.96 -23.51
CA PHE A 57 9.82 -8.62 -23.23
C PHE A 57 8.76 -8.30 -24.30
N LEU A 58 8.63 -7.05 -24.73
CA LEU A 58 7.71 -6.63 -25.79
C LEU A 58 8.00 -7.29 -27.15
N HIS A 59 9.27 -7.51 -27.47
CA HIS A 59 9.67 -8.19 -28.70
C HIS A 59 9.30 -9.68 -28.72
N LYS A 60 8.95 -10.29 -27.57
CA LYS A 60 8.50 -11.68 -27.52
C LYS A 60 7.09 -11.78 -28.08
N CYS A 61 6.99 -12.20 -29.34
CA CYS A 61 5.75 -12.43 -30.04
C CYS A 61 5.72 -13.77 -30.78
N MET A 62 4.51 -14.28 -31.02
CA MET A 62 4.32 -15.42 -31.92
C MET A 62 4.38 -14.93 -33.37
N ASN A 63 5.36 -15.42 -34.14
CA ASN A 63 5.58 -14.97 -35.52
C ASN A 63 4.40 -15.26 -36.46
N THR A 64 3.68 -16.36 -36.25
CA THR A 64 2.57 -16.80 -37.12
C THR A 64 1.27 -16.03 -36.89
N ASN A 65 0.91 -15.79 -35.62
CA ASN A 65 -0.29 -15.05 -35.26
C ASN A 65 -0.05 -14.19 -34.01
N PRO A 66 0.21 -12.88 -34.17
CA PRO A 66 0.41 -11.95 -33.07
C PRO A 66 -0.76 -11.86 -32.08
N PHE A 67 -1.99 -12.20 -32.47
CA PHE A 67 -3.13 -12.18 -31.56
C PHE A 67 -3.11 -13.30 -30.51
N ARG A 68 -2.38 -14.40 -30.79
CA ARG A 68 -2.17 -15.51 -29.83
C ARG A 68 -0.89 -15.34 -28.99
N CYS A 69 -0.18 -14.24 -29.18
CA CYS A 69 1.00 -13.85 -28.42
C CYS A 69 0.69 -13.64 -26.92
N PRO A 70 1.67 -13.79 -26.03
CA PRO A 70 1.61 -13.18 -24.71
C PRO A 70 1.15 -11.71 -24.75
N TYR A 71 0.13 -11.37 -23.95
CA TYR A 71 -0.33 -9.98 -23.85
C TYR A 71 0.67 -9.13 -23.05
N HIS A 72 1.03 -8.00 -23.64
CA HIS A 72 1.96 -7.02 -23.07
C HIS A 72 1.19 -5.87 -22.43
N PHE A 73 0.92 -5.96 -21.13
CA PHE A 73 0.21 -4.89 -20.44
C PHE A 73 1.13 -3.71 -20.13
N GLN A 74 0.80 -2.51 -20.61
CA GLN A 74 1.64 -1.33 -20.41
C GLN A 74 1.34 -0.56 -19.11
N GLY A 75 0.14 -0.73 -18.54
CA GLY A 75 -0.25 -0.02 -17.31
C GLY A 75 0.49 -0.52 -16.07
N PRO A 76 0.96 0.36 -15.16
CA PRO A 76 1.73 -0.03 -13.98
C PRO A 76 1.01 -1.06 -13.10
N SER A 77 -0.30 -0.88 -12.89
CA SER A 77 -1.16 -1.80 -12.17
C SER A 77 -1.17 -3.21 -12.77
N ARG A 78 -1.19 -3.31 -14.09
CA ARG A 78 -1.22 -4.58 -14.82
C ARG A 78 0.14 -5.24 -14.91
N ILE A 79 1.23 -4.47 -14.98
CA ILE A 79 2.60 -4.98 -14.84
C ILE A 79 2.77 -5.64 -13.46
N PHE A 80 2.31 -4.96 -12.40
CA PHE A 80 2.33 -5.53 -11.04
C PHE A 80 1.47 -6.79 -10.94
N TRP A 81 0.23 -6.75 -11.44
CA TRP A 81 -0.66 -7.91 -11.46
C TRP A 81 -0.06 -9.10 -12.23
N GLN A 82 0.60 -8.86 -13.38
CA GLN A 82 1.27 -9.89 -14.16
C GLN A 82 2.45 -10.52 -13.39
N THR A 83 3.19 -9.69 -12.64
CA THR A 83 4.28 -10.16 -11.76
C THR A 83 3.73 -11.07 -10.66
N VAL A 84 2.66 -10.65 -9.97
CA VAL A 84 2.02 -11.48 -8.93
C VAL A 84 1.44 -12.76 -9.52
N ARG A 85 0.82 -12.70 -10.70
CA ARG A 85 0.32 -13.88 -11.43
C ARG A 85 1.44 -14.86 -11.77
N GLY A 86 2.64 -14.38 -12.06
CA GLY A 86 3.81 -15.23 -12.32
C GLY A 86 4.30 -15.97 -11.07
N MET A 87 4.05 -15.43 -9.87
CA MET A 87 4.39 -16.04 -8.58
C MET A 87 3.35 -17.05 -8.08
N LEU A 88 2.17 -17.10 -8.70
CA LEU A 88 1.05 -17.95 -8.29
C LEU A 88 0.82 -19.11 -9.28
N PRO A 89 0.30 -20.26 -8.82
CA PRO A 89 -0.11 -21.37 -9.67
C PRO A 89 -1.44 -21.06 -10.40
N HIS A 90 -1.46 -20.00 -11.20
CA HIS A 90 -2.66 -19.39 -11.80
C HIS A 90 -3.39 -20.25 -12.85
N LYS A 91 -2.84 -21.42 -13.21
CA LYS A 91 -3.50 -22.40 -14.06
C LYS A 91 -4.48 -23.28 -13.28
N THR A 92 -4.28 -23.40 -11.96
CA THR A 92 -5.19 -24.12 -11.06
C THR A 92 -6.38 -23.22 -10.69
N LYS A 93 -7.51 -23.83 -10.32
CA LYS A 93 -8.70 -23.10 -9.83
C LYS A 93 -8.41 -22.30 -8.57
N GLN A 94 -7.59 -22.85 -7.66
CA GLN A 94 -7.17 -22.15 -6.45
C GLN A 94 -6.33 -20.90 -6.77
N GLY A 95 -5.38 -21.01 -7.70
CA GLY A 95 -4.58 -19.87 -8.14
C GLY A 95 -5.41 -18.79 -8.86
N GLN A 96 -6.44 -19.19 -9.60
CA GLN A 96 -7.40 -18.26 -10.21
C GLN A 96 -8.19 -17.51 -9.12
N ALA A 97 -8.77 -18.22 -8.14
CA ALA A 97 -9.48 -17.61 -7.03
C ALA A 97 -8.61 -16.62 -6.22
N ALA A 98 -7.32 -16.95 -6.03
CA ALA A 98 -6.38 -16.04 -5.37
C ALA A 98 -6.15 -14.74 -6.18
N LEU A 99 -6.07 -14.84 -7.51
CA LEU A 99 -5.95 -13.67 -8.37
C LEU A 99 -7.24 -12.83 -8.43
N ASP A 100 -8.40 -13.47 -8.36
CA ASP A 100 -9.70 -12.77 -8.35
C ASP A 100 -9.89 -11.92 -7.09
N HIS A 101 -9.28 -12.33 -5.97
CA HIS A 101 -9.24 -11.54 -4.74
C HIS A 101 -8.31 -10.32 -4.82
N LEU A 102 -7.31 -10.34 -5.71
CA LEU A 102 -6.35 -9.25 -5.87
C LEU A 102 -6.93 -8.15 -6.77
N LYS A 103 -7.03 -6.94 -6.22
CA LYS A 103 -7.41 -5.73 -6.97
C LYS A 103 -6.25 -4.75 -6.98
N VAL A 104 -5.83 -4.32 -8.17
CA VAL A 104 -4.72 -3.38 -8.39
C VAL A 104 -5.24 -2.21 -9.20
N PHE A 105 -4.84 -0.99 -8.84
CA PHE A 105 -5.29 0.24 -9.48
C PHE A 105 -4.10 1.16 -9.75
N ASP A 106 -4.22 1.99 -10.79
CA ASP A 106 -3.31 3.11 -11.04
C ASP A 106 -3.86 4.37 -10.35
N GLY A 107 -3.16 4.86 -9.33
CA GLY A 107 -3.68 5.87 -8.41
C GLY A 107 -4.66 5.32 -7.38
N ILE A 108 -5.35 6.20 -6.65
CA ILE A 108 -6.25 5.83 -5.54
C ILE A 108 -7.71 6.18 -5.88
N PRO A 109 -8.53 5.18 -6.25
CA PRO A 109 -9.90 5.44 -6.64
C PRO A 109 -10.79 5.86 -5.45
N PRO A 110 -11.96 6.51 -5.72
CA PRO A 110 -12.83 7.07 -4.68
C PRO A 110 -13.26 6.13 -3.54
N PRO A 111 -13.48 4.82 -3.74
CA PRO A 111 -13.82 3.92 -2.62
C PRO A 111 -12.69 3.71 -1.61
N TYR A 112 -11.45 4.05 -1.97
CA TYR A 112 -10.25 3.78 -1.17
C TYR A 112 -9.55 5.06 -0.68
N ASN A 113 -9.83 6.23 -1.26
CA ASN A 113 -9.14 7.47 -0.92
C ASN A 113 -9.39 7.97 0.52
N LYS A 114 -10.52 7.61 1.14
CA LYS A 114 -10.88 7.95 2.53
C LYS A 114 -10.42 6.90 3.55
N LYS A 115 -9.91 5.75 3.10
CA LYS A 115 -9.47 4.65 3.98
C LYS A 115 -8.01 4.84 4.35
N LYS A 116 -7.65 4.48 5.59
CA LYS A 116 -6.24 4.46 6.01
C LYS A 116 -5.52 3.37 5.22
N GLN A 117 -4.45 3.78 4.54
CA GLN A 117 -3.62 2.86 3.77
C GLN A 117 -2.55 2.24 4.66
N MET A 118 -2.23 0.99 4.36
CA MET A 118 -1.21 0.22 5.08
C MET A 118 0.05 0.13 4.23
N VAL A 119 1.19 -0.05 4.90
CA VAL A 119 2.52 -0.14 4.28
C VAL A 119 3.13 -1.48 4.66
N VAL A 120 3.92 -2.07 3.76
CA VAL A 120 4.68 -3.30 4.02
C VAL A 120 6.16 -2.93 4.21
N PRO A 121 6.67 -2.82 5.45
CA PRO A 121 8.04 -2.37 5.71
C PRO A 121 9.09 -3.25 5.06
N ALA A 122 8.84 -4.56 5.02
CA ALA A 122 9.69 -5.56 4.39
C ALA A 122 9.83 -5.40 2.86
N ALA A 123 9.05 -4.54 2.21
CA ALA A 123 9.15 -4.26 0.78
C ALA A 123 9.51 -2.79 0.48
N LEU A 124 9.76 -1.97 1.50
CA LEU A 124 10.08 -0.57 1.31
C LEU A 124 11.47 -0.38 0.72
N LYS A 125 11.55 0.47 -0.30
CA LYS A 125 12.82 0.88 -0.95
C LYS A 125 13.85 1.37 0.07
N VAL A 126 13.45 2.28 0.98
CA VAL A 126 14.34 2.88 1.98
C VAL A 126 14.95 1.85 2.94
N VAL A 127 14.24 0.74 3.17
CA VAL A 127 14.71 -0.36 4.04
C VAL A 127 15.56 -1.36 3.26
N ARG A 128 15.18 -1.65 2.01
CA ARG A 128 15.78 -2.74 1.22
C ARG A 128 16.95 -2.33 0.34
N LEU A 129 17.05 -1.05 -0.02
CA LEU A 129 18.05 -0.56 -0.97
C LEU A 129 19.02 0.41 -0.29
N LYS A 130 20.31 0.28 -0.60
CA LYS A 130 21.32 1.27 -0.17
C LYS A 130 21.00 2.64 -0.81
N PRO A 131 21.13 3.76 -0.08
CA PRO A 131 20.79 5.10 -0.60
C PRO A 131 21.54 5.48 -1.88
N THR A 132 22.75 4.97 -2.08
CA THR A 132 23.60 5.27 -3.25
C THR A 132 23.21 4.50 -4.53
N ARG A 133 22.27 3.56 -4.45
CA ARG A 133 21.89 2.73 -5.62
C ARG A 133 20.76 3.40 -6.39
N LYS A 134 20.96 3.54 -7.71
CA LYS A 134 19.92 3.98 -8.65
C LYS A 134 18.77 2.98 -8.70
N PHE A 135 17.57 3.52 -8.92
CA PHE A 135 16.33 2.77 -9.06
C PHE A 135 15.46 3.42 -10.14
N ALA A 136 14.49 2.66 -10.66
CA ALA A 136 13.55 3.15 -11.65
C ALA A 136 12.14 3.29 -11.07
N TYR A 137 11.42 4.30 -11.54
CA TYR A 137 10.00 4.47 -11.26
C TYR A 137 9.18 3.65 -12.25
N LEU A 138 8.26 2.83 -11.74
CA LEU A 138 7.41 1.99 -12.59
C LEU A 138 6.47 2.84 -13.46
N GLY A 139 5.98 3.98 -12.94
CA GLY A 139 5.14 4.90 -13.70
C GLY A 139 5.84 5.51 -14.93
N CYS A 140 7.10 5.94 -14.78
CA CYS A 140 7.89 6.47 -15.89
C CYS A 140 8.22 5.38 -16.91
N LEU A 141 8.66 4.22 -16.44
CA LEU A 141 8.90 3.05 -17.31
C LEU A 141 7.64 2.69 -18.10
N ALA A 142 6.49 2.61 -17.43
CA ALA A 142 5.20 2.32 -18.04
C ALA A 142 4.84 3.33 -19.13
N HIS A 143 5.05 4.63 -18.88
CA HIS A 143 4.77 5.67 -19.86
C HIS A 143 5.62 5.52 -21.12
N GLU A 144 6.93 5.33 -20.96
CA GLU A 144 7.85 5.16 -22.07
C GLU A 144 7.57 3.92 -22.94
N VAL A 145 6.99 2.87 -22.36
CA VAL A 145 6.65 1.63 -23.09
C VAL A 145 5.24 1.66 -23.69
N GLY A 146 4.48 2.75 -23.49
CA GLY A 146 3.20 2.99 -24.17
C GLY A 146 2.01 3.29 -23.26
N TRP A 147 2.19 3.43 -21.94
CA TRP A 147 1.09 3.80 -21.05
C TRP A 147 0.66 5.27 -21.24
N LYS A 148 -0.57 5.45 -21.74
CA LYS A 148 -1.11 6.75 -22.17
C LYS A 148 -1.66 7.61 -21.03
N TYR A 149 -1.99 7.02 -19.88
CA TYR A 149 -2.80 7.67 -18.85
C TYR A 149 -1.99 8.36 -17.75
N GLN A 150 -0.66 8.46 -17.88
CA GLN A 150 0.20 9.06 -16.86
C GLN A 150 -0.24 10.46 -16.45
N ALA A 151 -0.45 11.36 -17.42
CA ALA A 151 -0.86 12.74 -17.17
C ALA A 151 -2.24 12.81 -16.48
N ILE A 152 -3.20 12.04 -16.97
CA ILE A 152 -4.55 12.00 -16.40
C ILE A 152 -4.50 11.51 -14.94
N THR A 153 -3.77 10.44 -14.66
CA THR A 153 -3.60 9.92 -13.29
C THR A 153 -2.94 10.96 -12.39
N ALA A 154 -1.92 11.68 -12.86
CA ALA A 154 -1.26 12.75 -12.10
C ALA A 154 -2.25 13.86 -11.70
N THR A 155 -3.04 14.37 -12.65
CA THR A 155 -4.05 15.42 -12.35
C THR A 155 -5.12 14.95 -11.36
N LEU A 156 -5.55 13.68 -11.43
CA LEU A 156 -6.52 13.11 -10.49
C LEU A 156 -5.93 12.94 -9.09
N GLU A 157 -4.66 12.53 -9.00
CA GLU A 157 -3.95 12.40 -7.73
C GLU A 157 -3.68 13.76 -7.07
N GLU A 158 -3.40 14.81 -7.84
CA GLU A 158 -3.28 16.19 -7.33
C GLU A 158 -4.60 16.66 -6.70
N LYS A 159 -5.71 16.54 -7.44
CA LYS A 159 -7.06 16.84 -6.91
C LYS A 159 -7.38 16.06 -5.65
N ARG A 160 -6.92 14.80 -5.54
CA ARG A 160 -7.09 13.96 -4.34
C ARG A 160 -6.22 14.48 -3.18
N LYS A 161 -4.96 14.84 -3.43
CA LYS A 161 -4.02 15.37 -2.43
C LYS A 161 -4.48 16.71 -1.87
N GLU A 162 -5.04 17.59 -2.68
CA GLU A 162 -5.65 18.85 -2.22
C GLU A 162 -6.78 18.60 -1.21
N LYS A 163 -7.73 17.72 -1.56
CA LYS A 163 -8.82 17.32 -0.65
C LYS A 163 -8.29 16.68 0.63
N ALA A 164 -7.25 15.84 0.52
CA ALA A 164 -6.60 15.20 1.67
C ALA A 164 -5.91 16.24 2.57
N LYS A 165 -5.29 17.28 2.00
CA LYS A 165 -4.64 18.38 2.74
C LYS A 165 -5.65 19.18 3.55
N ILE A 166 -6.82 19.48 2.96
CA ILE A 166 -7.93 20.14 3.66
C ILE A 166 -8.42 19.28 4.82
N HIS A 167 -8.65 17.99 4.58
CA HIS A 167 -9.06 17.05 5.62
C HIS A 167 -8.02 16.95 6.75
N TYR A 168 -6.74 16.89 6.42
CA TYR A 168 -5.65 16.83 7.40
C TYR A 168 -5.58 18.09 8.28
N ARG A 169 -5.73 19.29 7.68
CA ARG A 169 -5.79 20.55 8.44
C ARG A 169 -6.95 20.56 9.44
N LYS A 170 -8.14 20.15 9.01
CA LYS A 170 -9.31 20.00 9.91
C LYS A 170 -9.04 19.00 11.03
N LYS A 171 -8.45 17.85 10.71
CA LYS A 171 -8.08 16.84 11.70
C LYS A 171 -7.07 17.37 12.73
N GLN A 172 -6.06 18.11 12.29
CA GLN A 172 -5.07 18.74 13.17
C GLN A 172 -5.70 19.77 14.10
N GLN A 173 -6.62 20.60 13.59
CA GLN A 173 -7.37 21.55 14.40
C GLN A 173 -8.23 20.84 15.45
N LEU A 174 -8.97 19.80 15.05
CA LEU A 174 -9.79 19.00 15.98
C LEU A 174 -8.93 18.35 17.06
N MET A 175 -7.77 17.79 16.70
CA MET A 175 -6.85 17.19 17.67
C MET A 175 -6.32 18.22 18.69
N ARG A 176 -6.02 19.46 18.25
CA ARG A 176 -5.61 20.54 19.16
C ARG A 176 -6.73 20.93 20.12
N LEU A 177 -7.95 21.08 19.62
CA LEU A 177 -9.12 21.40 20.44
C LEU A 177 -9.43 20.28 21.44
N GLN A 178 -9.32 19.02 21.01
CA GLN A 178 -9.50 17.87 21.88
C GLN A 178 -8.48 17.88 23.03
N LYS A 179 -7.19 18.09 22.73
CA LYS A 179 -6.14 18.21 23.76
C LYS A 179 -6.40 19.37 24.73
N GLN A 180 -6.91 20.51 24.25
CA GLN A 180 -7.27 21.63 25.12
C GLN A 180 -8.46 21.27 26.02
N ALA A 181 -9.48 20.58 25.48
CA ALA A 181 -10.62 20.14 26.25
C ALA A 181 -10.23 19.10 27.32
N GLU A 182 -9.34 18.17 26.99
CA GLU A 182 -8.77 17.20 27.94
C GLU A 182 -8.10 17.92 29.12
N LYS A 183 -7.26 18.94 28.86
CA LYS A 183 -6.64 19.76 29.91
C LYS A 183 -7.65 20.52 30.76
N ASN A 184 -8.66 21.12 30.13
CA ASN A 184 -9.67 21.89 30.85
C ASN A 184 -10.50 21.01 31.81
N VAL A 185 -10.66 19.71 31.49
CA VAL A 185 -11.51 18.77 32.24
C VAL A 185 -10.69 17.80 33.10
N GLU A 186 -9.35 17.91 33.10
CA GLU A 186 -8.39 17.03 33.76
C GLU A 186 -8.82 16.60 35.18
N LYS A 187 -9.17 17.58 36.03
CA LYS A 187 -9.61 17.32 37.42
C LYS A 187 -10.82 16.38 37.53
N LYS A 188 -11.72 16.39 36.54
CA LYS A 188 -12.93 15.54 36.55
C LYS A 188 -12.65 14.13 36.03
N ILE A 189 -11.62 13.96 35.19
CA ILE A 189 -11.28 12.67 34.56
C ILE A 189 -10.10 11.97 35.24
N ASP A 190 -9.53 12.57 36.29
CA ASP A 190 -8.33 12.10 36.97
C ASP A 190 -8.45 10.64 37.44
N LYS A 191 -9.56 10.31 38.14
CA LYS A 191 -9.89 8.95 38.58
C LYS A 191 -9.81 7.91 37.46
N TYR A 192 -10.27 8.24 36.25
CA TYR A 192 -10.23 7.32 35.11
C TYR A 192 -8.83 7.25 34.50
N THR A 193 -8.12 8.38 34.49
CA THR A 193 -6.76 8.49 33.97
C THR A 193 -5.77 7.67 34.79
N GLU A 194 -5.91 7.64 36.12
CA GLU A 194 -5.11 6.80 37.02
C GLU A 194 -5.27 5.30 36.72
N VAL A 195 -6.51 4.84 36.47
CA VAL A 195 -6.76 3.45 36.07
C VAL A 195 -6.08 3.13 34.74
N LEU A 196 -6.19 4.04 33.76
CA LEU A 196 -5.56 3.86 32.44
C LEU A 196 -4.02 3.85 32.53
N LYS A 197 -3.43 4.67 33.42
CA LYS A 197 -1.99 4.68 33.69
C LYS A 197 -1.52 3.38 34.33
N THR A 198 -2.28 2.85 35.29
CA THR A 198 -1.99 1.55 35.93
C THR A 198 -1.89 0.42 34.90
N HIS A 199 -2.73 0.46 33.85
CA HIS A 199 -2.70 -0.50 32.75
C HIS A 199 -1.74 -0.14 31.61
N GLY A 200 -0.97 0.94 31.72
CA GLY A 200 0.02 1.37 30.72
C GLY A 200 -0.58 1.89 29.40
N LEU A 201 -1.87 2.24 29.37
CA LEU A 201 -2.55 2.78 28.19
C LEU A 201 -2.25 4.27 27.96
N LEU A 202 -1.99 4.98 29.05
CA LEU A 202 -1.53 6.36 29.06
C LEU A 202 -0.19 6.40 29.80
N VAL A 203 0.78 7.11 29.21
CA VAL A 203 2.09 7.39 29.81
C VAL A 203 2.09 8.82 30.31
#